data_AF-A0A368XS18-F1
#
_entry.id   AF-A0A368XS18-F1
#
_cell.length_a   1.000
_cell.length_b   1.000
_cell.length_c   1.000
_cell.angle_alpha   90.00
_cell.angle_beta   90.00
_cell.angle_gamma   90.00
#
_symmetry.space_group_name_H-M   'P 1'
#
loop_
_entity.id
_entity.type
_entity.pdbx_description
1 polymer ?
#
loop_
_entity_poly.entity_id
_entity_poly.type
_entity_poly.pdbx_seq_one_letter_code
_entity_poly.pdbx_strand_id
1 'polypeptide(L)'
;MAFDGLLTRAIVEELSTTLSSARIIKIYQPTELELVLSIRRQGKNHTLLLSAHPNYARIHLTKDQYQNPKEPSMFCMLLRKHISGSFIESIEQIENERIIHIHIKSTNEIGDTTYKTIAIEIMGKHSNIILIDKERKMILDSIKHISLSQSRMRPVLPGQLYQLPPDQEKVNPLTVDGENFLKKIDFNAGKIDRQMLQAFMGFSPLIAREIVYHAQLGNSESYKDAFLELKEKMLLHQYSPVIYEENSIYYITELSHVKENGKQYESVNEMLDQFFSGKAERDRVKQKAGDLFRLLKNELNKNERKIVKLKKTLKDADKASNFQKKGELLTANMHLVKLGDKSVTVTDYYDEDQKELEIKLNERKTPSENAQSFFKKYQKLKNSKVMVENELKKTAKEVNYLNELVQQMDDAREQDIEEIREELQDQGYIKKKFTKAKKNKKVHKPEPEKFYASDGTLLLVGKNNRQNEYVTNRLGHKSDIWLHTKDIPGSHVVIKSNDPSEETLIEAANLAAFYSKSKNSSTVPVDYTQIKHVKKPSGAKPGFVTYDNQKTIFVTPDKNLIKKLKEEPS
;
A
#
# COMPACT_ATOMS: atom_id res chain seq x y z
N MET A 1 -8.66 18.04 4.40
CA MET A 1 -8.50 16.87 5.29
C MET A 1 -9.85 16.68 5.98
N ALA A 2 -10.37 15.45 6.03
CA ALA A 2 -11.67 15.18 6.65
C ALA A 2 -11.61 15.28 8.19
N PHE A 3 -10.41 15.12 8.79
CA PHE A 3 -10.21 15.35 10.21
C PHE A 3 -10.18 16.86 10.53
N ASP A 4 -11.34 17.40 10.86
CA ASP A 4 -11.58 18.81 11.14
C ASP A 4 -11.97 19.07 12.59
N GLY A 5 -12.32 20.31 12.93
CA GLY A 5 -12.66 20.68 14.31
C GLY A 5 -13.94 20.01 14.79
N LEU A 6 -14.90 19.78 13.89
CA LEU A 6 -16.17 19.13 14.21
C LEU A 6 -15.96 17.64 14.49
N LEU A 7 -15.21 16.93 13.63
CA LEU A 7 -14.80 15.55 13.92
C LEU A 7 -13.99 15.47 15.22
N THR A 8 -13.10 16.44 15.45
CA THR A 8 -12.30 16.53 16.70
C THR A 8 -13.22 16.63 17.93
N ARG A 9 -14.29 17.42 17.85
CA ARG A 9 -15.27 17.54 18.92
C ARG A 9 -15.97 16.21 19.20
N ALA A 10 -16.46 15.55 18.15
CA ALA A 10 -17.18 14.29 18.27
C ALA A 10 -16.31 13.19 18.89
N ILE A 11 -15.05 13.07 18.46
CA ILE A 11 -14.14 12.07 19.04
C ILE A 11 -13.74 12.42 20.48
N VAL A 12 -13.55 13.70 20.81
CA VAL A 12 -13.23 14.12 22.18
C VAL A 12 -14.39 13.78 23.12
N GLU A 13 -15.64 13.96 22.70
CA GLU A 13 -16.81 13.59 23.49
C GLU A 13 -16.88 12.08 23.76
N GLU A 14 -16.70 11.25 22.72
CA GLU A 14 -16.66 9.78 22.87
C GLU A 14 -15.50 9.34 23.78
N LEU A 15 -14.32 9.93 23.62
CA LEU A 15 -13.14 9.61 24.41
C LEU A 15 -13.27 10.08 25.86
N SER A 16 -13.81 11.27 26.11
CA SER A 16 -14.04 11.80 27.46
C SER A 16 -15.03 10.90 28.20
N THR A 17 -16.15 10.56 27.55
CA THR A 17 -17.17 9.65 28.09
C THR A 17 -16.57 8.27 28.40
N THR A 18 -15.68 7.76 27.56
CA THR A 18 -15.11 6.40 27.68
C THR A 18 -13.88 6.31 28.58
N LEU A 19 -13.03 7.34 28.65
CA LEU A 19 -11.70 7.28 29.25
C LEU A 19 -11.51 8.21 30.46
N SER A 20 -12.52 9.01 30.84
CA SER A 20 -12.44 9.81 32.07
C SER A 20 -12.18 8.93 33.30
N SER A 21 -11.22 9.35 34.14
CA SER A 21 -10.73 8.61 35.31
C SER A 21 -10.11 7.23 35.00
N ALA A 22 -9.73 6.98 33.74
CA ALA A 22 -9.09 5.72 33.37
C ALA A 22 -7.59 5.72 33.67
N ARG A 23 -7.02 4.54 33.95
CA ARG A 23 -5.61 4.36 34.27
C ARG A 23 -4.80 3.98 33.03
N ILE A 24 -3.71 4.69 32.75
CA ILE A 24 -2.77 4.35 31.68
C ILE A 24 -1.87 3.22 32.18
N ILE A 25 -1.95 2.03 31.56
CA ILE A 25 -1.16 0.87 31.97
C ILE A 25 0.14 0.81 31.18
N LYS A 26 0.04 0.76 29.85
CA LYS A 26 1.18 0.55 28.95
C LYS A 26 1.22 1.62 27.88
N ILE A 27 2.44 1.97 27.49
CA ILE A 27 2.71 2.97 26.47
C ILE A 27 3.68 2.35 25.48
N TYR A 28 3.29 2.36 24.22
CA TYR A 28 4.09 1.86 23.11
C TYR A 28 4.18 2.92 22.03
N GLN A 29 5.26 2.86 21.27
CA GLN A 29 5.46 3.67 20.07
C GLN A 29 5.75 2.71 18.91
N PRO A 30 4.71 2.18 18.22
CA PRO A 30 4.90 1.23 17.13
C PRO A 30 5.71 1.80 15.97
N THR A 31 5.52 3.09 15.68
CA THR A 31 6.22 3.79 14.60
C THR A 31 6.77 5.13 15.10
N GLU A 32 7.63 5.78 14.32
CA GLU A 32 8.21 7.08 14.69
C GLU A 32 7.15 8.17 14.97
N LEU A 33 5.95 8.05 14.39
CA LEU A 33 4.89 9.07 14.47
C LEU A 33 3.59 8.60 15.13
N GLU A 34 3.56 7.40 15.71
CA GLU A 34 2.36 6.83 16.32
C GLU A 34 2.63 6.33 17.74
N LEU A 35 1.74 6.66 18.65
CA LEU A 35 1.74 6.17 20.03
C LEU A 35 0.49 5.35 20.29
N VAL A 36 0.65 4.28 21.05
CA VAL A 36 -0.43 3.43 21.51
C VAL A 36 -0.43 3.40 23.02
N LEU A 37 -1.54 3.81 23.63
CA LEU A 37 -1.76 3.78 25.06
C LEU A 37 -2.76 2.66 25.39
N SER A 38 -2.33 1.69 26.18
CA SER A 38 -3.25 0.71 26.78
C SER A 38 -3.80 1.29 28.07
N ILE A 39 -5.09 1.55 28.09
CA ILE A 39 -5.81 2.24 29.16
C ILE A 39 -6.81 1.26 29.77
N ARG A 40 -7.00 1.28 31.09
CA ARG A 40 -7.98 0.44 31.77
C ARG A 40 -8.96 1.28 32.57
N ARG A 41 -10.24 0.97 32.39
CA ARG A 41 -11.35 1.61 33.11
C ARG A 41 -12.38 0.54 33.47
N GLN A 42 -12.84 0.53 34.73
CA GLN A 42 -13.90 -0.38 35.22
C GLN A 42 -13.72 -1.85 34.76
N GLY A 43 -12.48 -2.35 34.84
CA GLY A 43 -12.15 -3.73 34.45
C GLY A 43 -11.95 -3.99 32.95
N LYS A 44 -12.35 -3.08 32.05
CA LYS A 44 -12.15 -3.19 30.60
C LYS A 44 -10.86 -2.51 30.14
N ASN A 45 -10.17 -3.13 29.19
CA ASN A 45 -8.98 -2.57 28.55
C ASN A 45 -9.39 -1.90 27.23
N HIS A 46 -8.90 -0.69 27.03
CA HIS A 46 -9.06 0.11 25.83
C HIS A 46 -7.68 0.43 25.24
N THR A 47 -7.57 0.44 23.93
CA THR A 47 -6.33 0.79 23.22
C THR A 47 -6.56 2.11 22.50
N LEU A 48 -5.89 3.17 22.94
CA LEU A 48 -5.96 4.50 22.34
C LEU A 48 -4.76 4.72 21.42
N LEU A 49 -5.02 4.97 20.15
CA LEU A 49 -4.01 5.35 19.16
C LEU A 49 -3.93 6.87 19.06
N LEU A 50 -2.71 7.42 19.12
CA LEU A 50 -2.37 8.80 18.79
C LEU A 50 -1.45 8.78 17.57
N SER A 51 -1.86 9.36 16.45
CA SER A 51 -1.06 9.43 15.23
C SER A 51 -0.76 10.88 14.85
N ALA A 52 0.53 11.20 14.67
CA ALA A 52 1.04 12.45 14.13
C ALA A 52 1.47 12.32 12.66
N HIS A 53 0.99 11.30 11.95
CA HIS A 53 1.35 11.03 10.57
C HIS A 53 0.85 12.15 9.62
N PRO A 54 1.65 12.65 8.64
CA PRO A 54 1.27 13.78 7.80
C PRO A 54 -0.08 13.66 7.08
N ASN A 55 -0.43 12.45 6.63
CA ASN A 55 -1.68 12.18 5.90
C ASN A 55 -2.74 11.50 6.76
N TYR A 56 -2.34 10.89 7.89
CA TYR A 56 -3.18 9.96 8.67
C TYR A 56 -3.24 10.31 10.15
N ALA A 57 -2.89 11.56 10.49
CA ALA A 57 -2.94 12.07 11.84
C ALA A 57 -4.38 11.99 12.37
N ARG A 58 -4.54 11.34 13.52
CA ARG A 58 -5.83 11.03 14.14
C ARG A 58 -5.62 10.60 15.57
N ILE A 59 -6.71 10.62 16.33
CA ILE A 59 -6.86 9.98 17.62
C ILE A 59 -8.13 9.14 17.59
N HIS A 60 -8.09 7.91 18.10
CA HIS A 60 -9.28 7.07 18.31
C HIS A 60 -8.91 5.81 19.11
N LEU A 61 -9.92 5.17 19.66
CA LEU A 61 -9.85 3.80 20.17
C LEU A 61 -9.82 2.83 18.99
N THR A 62 -8.90 1.87 19.06
CA THR A 62 -8.65 0.91 17.99
C THR A 62 -8.66 -0.51 18.51
N LYS A 63 -9.17 -1.45 17.71
CA LYS A 63 -9.08 -2.89 17.95
C LYS A 63 -7.89 -3.53 17.24
N ASP A 64 -7.19 -2.77 16.37
CA ASP A 64 -6.04 -3.25 15.63
C ASP A 64 -4.88 -3.61 16.58
N GLN A 65 -4.19 -4.71 16.27
CA GLN A 65 -2.99 -5.12 16.97
C GLN A 65 -1.75 -4.56 16.27
N TYR A 66 -0.96 -3.77 17.01
CA TYR A 66 0.26 -3.15 16.50
C TYR A 66 1.48 -3.98 16.91
N GLN A 67 2.38 -4.23 15.95
CA GLN A 67 3.70 -4.78 16.25
C GLN A 67 4.57 -3.70 16.88
N ASN A 68 4.98 -3.93 18.13
CA ASN A 68 5.82 -2.99 18.85
C ASN A 68 7.31 -3.24 18.55
N PRO A 69 8.13 -2.18 18.42
CA PRO A 69 9.57 -2.34 18.25
C PRO A 69 10.19 -3.00 19.48
N LYS A 70 11.27 -3.76 19.26
CA LYS A 70 12.02 -4.43 20.35
C LYS A 70 12.65 -3.43 21.31
N GLU A 71 13.12 -2.30 20.78
CA GLU A 71 13.70 -1.21 21.55
C GLU A 71 12.74 0.00 21.51
N PRO A 72 12.27 0.49 22.66
CA PRO A 72 11.40 1.68 22.70
C PRO A 72 12.21 2.94 22.36
N SER A 73 11.56 3.91 21.73
CA SER A 73 12.15 5.23 21.49
C SER A 73 12.39 5.99 22.82
N MET A 74 13.26 7.01 22.77
CA MET A 74 13.49 7.90 23.91
C MET A 74 12.20 8.61 24.35
N PHE A 75 11.39 9.09 23.40
CA PHE A 75 10.11 9.73 23.69
C PHE A 75 9.13 8.76 24.38
N CYS A 76 9.07 7.50 23.92
CA CYS A 76 8.25 6.46 24.55
C CYS A 76 8.70 6.18 25.99
N MET A 77 10.02 6.10 26.22
CA MET A 77 10.58 5.93 27.56
C MET A 77 10.27 7.11 28.47
N LEU A 78 10.35 8.35 27.97
CA LEU A 78 10.02 9.55 28.72
C LEU A 78 8.53 9.58 29.11
N LEU A 79 7.63 9.23 28.19
CA LEU A 79 6.21 9.04 28.51
C LEU A 79 6.02 7.98 29.59
N ARG A 80 6.70 6.83 29.48
CA ARG A 80 6.63 5.78 30.52
C ARG A 80 7.05 6.30 31.89
N LYS A 81 8.12 7.10 31.97
CA LYS A 81 8.60 7.71 33.21
C LYS A 81 7.55 8.66 33.82
N HIS A 82 6.88 9.46 33.01
CA HIS A 82 6.03 10.55 33.52
C HIS A 82 4.55 10.21 33.68
N ILE A 83 4.01 9.30 32.85
CA ILE A 83 2.55 9.07 32.77
C ILE A 83 2.14 7.59 32.83
N SER A 84 3.08 6.64 32.93
CA SER A 84 2.71 5.24 33.16
C SER A 84 2.12 5.06 34.57
N GLY A 85 1.03 4.31 34.68
CA GLY A 85 0.31 4.13 35.94
C GLY A 85 -0.53 5.32 36.39
N SER A 86 -0.52 6.42 35.64
CA SER A 86 -1.26 7.65 35.94
C SER A 86 -2.72 7.57 35.50
N PHE A 87 -3.53 8.53 35.96
CA PHE A 87 -4.97 8.60 35.67
C PHE A 87 -5.29 9.77 34.73
N ILE A 88 -6.17 9.53 33.76
CA ILE A 88 -6.70 10.58 32.89
C ILE A 88 -7.77 11.35 33.67
N GLU A 89 -7.55 12.66 33.84
CA GLU A 89 -8.48 13.56 34.54
C GLU A 89 -9.60 14.01 33.59
N SER A 90 -9.21 14.55 32.43
CA SER A 90 -10.14 15.01 31.40
C SER A 90 -9.48 15.00 30.02
N ILE A 91 -10.32 14.99 28.99
CA ILE A 91 -9.93 15.14 27.59
C ILE A 91 -10.73 16.29 27.03
N GLU A 92 -10.06 17.32 26.51
CA GLU A 92 -10.70 18.53 26.00
C GLU A 92 -10.15 18.93 24.64
N GLN A 93 -10.99 19.58 23.84
CA GLN A 93 -10.62 20.26 22.61
C GLN A 93 -10.35 21.72 22.93
N ILE A 94 -9.31 22.30 22.32
CA ILE A 94 -9.07 23.75 22.40
C ILE A 94 -9.95 24.46 21.37
N GLU A 95 -10.91 25.25 21.85
CA GLU A 95 -11.89 25.95 21.02
C GLU A 95 -12.60 24.99 20.06
N ASN A 96 -12.64 25.31 18.76
CA ASN A 96 -13.04 24.39 17.70
C ASN A 96 -11.86 24.06 16.78
N GLU A 97 -10.64 24.10 17.30
CA GLU A 97 -9.43 23.76 16.56
C GLU A 97 -9.14 22.26 16.63
N ARG A 98 -8.23 21.80 15.75
CA ARG A 98 -7.79 20.39 15.70
C ARG A 98 -6.69 20.11 16.73
N ILE A 99 -6.90 20.55 17.96
CA ILE A 99 -5.96 20.46 19.07
C ILE A 99 -6.69 19.85 20.25
N ILE A 100 -6.10 18.77 20.80
CA ILE A 100 -6.69 17.98 21.87
C ILE A 100 -5.72 17.95 23.03
N HIS A 101 -6.19 18.26 24.22
CA HIS A 101 -5.44 18.13 25.47
C HIS A 101 -5.99 16.96 26.29
N ILE A 102 -5.12 16.04 26.65
CA ILE A 102 -5.40 14.97 27.62
C ILE A 102 -4.72 15.37 28.92
N HIS A 103 -5.50 15.73 29.94
CA HIS A 103 -4.99 16.05 31.26
C HIS A 103 -4.79 14.78 32.07
N ILE A 104 -3.60 14.66 32.66
CA ILE A 104 -3.17 13.46 33.35
C ILE A 104 -2.72 13.83 34.75
N LYS A 105 -3.31 13.16 35.74
CA LYS A 105 -2.89 13.19 37.14
C LYS A 105 -1.89 12.06 37.36
N SER A 106 -0.64 12.42 37.60
CA SER A 106 0.48 11.52 37.83
C SER A 106 1.00 11.64 39.25
N THR A 107 1.81 10.68 39.68
CA THR A 107 2.51 10.68 40.97
C THR A 107 4.00 10.60 40.69
N ASN A 108 4.80 11.49 41.30
CA ASN A 108 6.24 11.49 41.12
C ASN A 108 6.90 10.32 41.91
N GLU A 109 8.22 10.15 41.76
CA GLU A 109 8.99 9.10 42.44
C GLU A 109 8.99 9.23 43.98
N ILE A 110 8.64 10.40 44.51
CA ILE A 110 8.63 10.74 45.94
C ILE A 110 7.20 10.58 46.53
N GLY A 111 6.18 10.40 45.69
CA GLY A 111 4.78 10.23 46.08
C GLY A 111 3.90 11.48 45.93
N ASP A 112 4.44 12.62 45.50
CA ASP A 112 3.64 13.83 45.28
C ASP A 112 2.83 13.75 44.00
N THR A 113 1.64 14.35 44.03
CA THR A 113 0.79 14.48 42.84
C THR A 113 1.38 15.52 41.90
N THR A 114 1.53 15.18 40.62
CA THR A 114 1.94 16.09 39.56
C THR A 114 0.96 16.04 38.39
N TYR A 115 0.80 17.17 37.71
CA TYR A 115 -0.13 17.28 36.58
C TYR A 115 0.63 17.40 35.26
N LYS A 116 0.30 16.52 34.31
CA LYS A 116 0.86 16.51 32.96
C LYS A 116 -0.25 16.69 31.94
N THR A 117 0.09 17.15 30.75
CA THR A 117 -0.86 17.26 29.64
C THR A 117 -0.21 16.72 28.38
N ILE A 118 -0.89 15.79 27.70
CA ILE A 118 -0.52 15.42 26.33
C ILE A 118 -1.31 16.34 25.40
N ALA A 119 -0.61 17.19 24.65
CA ALA A 119 -1.19 17.94 23.56
C ALA A 119 -1.03 17.17 22.25
N ILE A 120 -2.14 16.93 21.55
CA ILE A 120 -2.18 16.34 20.22
C ILE A 120 -2.64 17.40 19.23
N GLU A 121 -1.78 17.75 18.28
CA GLU A 121 -2.07 18.69 17.22
C GLU A 121 -2.25 17.95 15.91
N ILE A 122 -3.43 18.05 15.29
CA ILE A 122 -3.76 17.36 14.04
C ILE A 122 -3.80 18.41 12.91
N MET A 123 -2.62 18.73 12.39
CA MET A 123 -2.37 19.76 11.37
C MET A 123 -1.72 19.20 10.10
N GLY A 124 -2.00 17.94 9.77
CA GLY A 124 -1.40 17.22 8.66
C GLY A 124 0.12 17.11 8.80
N LYS A 125 0.89 17.68 7.86
CA LYS A 125 2.36 17.62 7.91
C LYS A 125 2.96 18.20 9.20
N HIS A 126 2.26 19.17 9.81
CA HIS A 126 2.66 19.81 11.06
C HIS A 126 2.09 19.13 12.31
N SER A 127 1.38 18.01 12.17
CA SER A 127 0.85 17.28 13.32
C SER A 127 1.95 16.88 14.29
N ASN A 128 1.69 16.99 15.58
CA ASN A 128 2.65 16.70 16.64
C ASN A 128 1.94 16.14 17.87
N ILE A 129 2.69 15.43 18.71
CA ILE A 129 2.26 14.94 20.02
C ILE A 129 3.31 15.42 21.00
N ILE A 130 2.88 16.19 22.00
CA ILE A 130 3.76 16.94 22.89
C ILE A 130 3.36 16.62 24.33
N LEU A 131 4.33 16.25 25.17
CA LEU A 131 4.12 16.11 26.60
C LEU A 131 4.49 17.41 27.29
N ILE A 132 3.57 17.94 28.09
CA ILE A 132 3.68 19.24 28.74
C ILE A 132 3.57 19.06 30.26
N ASP A 133 4.41 19.77 30.98
CA ASP A 133 4.25 20.00 32.41
C ASP A 133 3.20 21.08 32.66
N LYS A 134 2.08 20.75 33.32
CA LYS A 134 0.94 21.67 33.48
C LYS A 134 1.30 22.89 34.34
N GLU A 135 2.11 22.69 35.38
CA GLU A 135 2.48 23.74 36.33
C GLU A 135 3.48 24.72 35.70
N ARG A 136 4.52 24.19 35.06
CA ARG A 136 5.57 25.01 34.45
C ARG A 136 5.20 25.51 33.05
N LYS A 137 4.15 24.95 32.43
CA LYS A 137 3.80 25.13 31.01
C LYS A 137 4.98 24.84 30.08
N MET A 138 5.85 23.92 30.47
CA MET A 138 7.06 23.56 29.72
C MET A 138 6.86 22.26 28.96
N ILE A 139 7.41 22.21 27.75
CA ILE A 139 7.51 21.01 26.95
C ILE A 139 8.52 20.08 27.62
N LEU A 140 8.08 18.91 28.04
CA LEU A 140 8.96 17.85 28.52
C LEU A 140 9.65 17.18 27.33
N ASP A 141 8.86 16.80 26.32
CA ASP A 141 9.36 16.26 25.05
C ASP A 141 8.23 16.24 23.99
N SER A 142 8.57 15.94 22.74
CA SER A 142 7.61 15.77 21.65
C SER A 142 8.01 14.67 20.67
N ILE A 143 7.02 14.12 19.96
CA ILE A 143 7.26 13.09 18.94
C ILE A 143 8.01 13.65 17.72
N LYS A 144 7.78 14.93 17.39
CA LYS A 144 8.57 15.68 16.40
C LYS A 144 9.20 16.90 17.05
N HIS A 145 10.53 16.95 17.01
CA HIS A 145 11.30 18.13 17.42
C HIS A 145 11.31 19.17 16.30
N ILE A 146 10.93 20.39 16.62
CA ILE A 146 10.95 21.52 15.68
C ILE A 146 11.97 22.53 16.20
N SER A 147 13.10 22.64 15.50
CA SER A 147 14.17 23.56 15.87
C SER A 147 13.83 25.00 15.53
N LEU A 148 14.54 25.94 16.16
CA LEU A 148 14.47 27.38 15.87
C LEU A 148 14.76 27.73 14.40
N SER A 149 15.52 26.88 13.70
CA SER A 149 15.82 27.06 12.27
C SER A 149 14.63 26.69 11.37
N GLN A 150 13.77 25.76 11.80
CA GLN A 150 12.58 25.33 11.06
C GLN A 150 11.38 26.23 11.35
N SER A 151 11.21 26.66 12.59
CA SER A 151 10.14 27.55 13.02
C SER A 151 10.69 28.52 14.06
N ARG A 152 10.89 29.77 13.67
CA ARG A 152 11.30 30.84 14.58
C ARG A 152 10.17 31.26 15.53
N MET A 153 8.95 31.21 15.03
CA MET A 153 7.74 31.64 15.76
C MET A 153 7.40 30.67 16.90
N ARG A 154 7.64 29.37 16.69
CA ARG A 154 7.21 28.32 17.61
C ARG A 154 8.15 27.11 17.54
N PRO A 155 9.27 27.11 18.27
CA PRO A 155 10.09 25.92 18.45
C PRO A 155 9.37 24.90 19.35
N VAL A 156 9.53 23.62 19.05
CA VAL A 156 9.00 22.51 19.86
C VAL A 156 10.18 21.65 20.27
N LEU A 157 10.77 21.97 21.42
CA LEU A 157 11.93 21.30 22.00
C LEU A 157 11.76 21.12 23.51
N PRO A 158 12.35 20.07 24.11
CA PRO A 158 12.41 19.90 25.55
C PRO A 158 12.92 21.15 26.27
N GLY A 159 12.26 21.53 27.35
CA GLY A 159 12.63 22.68 28.18
C GLY A 159 12.11 24.04 27.67
N GLN A 160 11.46 24.11 26.50
CA GLN A 160 10.83 25.34 26.01
C GLN A 160 9.41 25.49 26.55
N LEU A 161 8.90 26.73 26.60
CA LEU A 161 7.50 26.98 26.94
C LEU A 161 6.58 26.45 25.84
N TYR A 162 5.51 25.77 26.22
CA TYR A 162 4.48 25.36 25.29
C TYR A 162 3.63 26.57 24.90
N GLN A 163 3.57 26.81 23.59
CA GLN A 163 2.71 27.83 22.97
C GLN A 163 1.76 27.12 22.01
N LEU A 164 0.55 27.64 21.86
CA LEU A 164 -0.38 27.14 20.85
C LEU A 164 0.11 27.51 19.43
N PRO A 165 -0.35 26.81 18.39
CA PRO A 165 -0.19 27.25 17.01
C PRO A 165 -0.68 28.71 16.82
N PRO A 166 -0.10 29.48 15.89
CA PRO A 166 -0.53 30.85 15.62
C PRO A 166 -2.02 30.92 15.32
N ASP A 167 -2.70 31.88 15.93
CA ASP A 167 -4.12 32.15 15.66
C ASP A 167 -4.31 32.53 14.18
N GLN A 168 -5.41 32.06 13.60
CA GLN A 168 -5.80 32.35 12.22
C GLN A 168 -6.83 33.50 12.14
N GLU A 169 -7.12 34.16 13.27
CA GLU A 169 -8.14 35.22 13.38
C GLU A 169 -9.55 34.75 12.96
N LYS A 170 -9.78 33.45 13.09
CA LYS A 170 -11.06 32.80 12.77
C LYS A 170 -12.00 32.87 13.95
N VAL A 171 -13.30 32.74 13.69
CA VAL A 171 -14.30 32.74 14.74
C VAL A 171 -14.72 31.31 15.07
N ASN A 172 -14.91 31.02 16.36
CA ASN A 172 -15.44 29.73 16.80
C ASN A 172 -16.93 29.61 16.38
N PRO A 173 -17.29 28.64 15.52
CA PRO A 173 -18.67 28.50 15.02
C PRO A 173 -19.68 28.15 16.13
N LEU A 174 -19.24 27.59 17.26
CA LEU A 174 -20.13 27.21 18.36
C LEU A 174 -20.59 28.42 19.18
N THR A 175 -19.79 29.49 19.22
CA THR A 175 -20.11 30.71 19.98
C THR A 175 -20.79 31.79 19.14
N VAL A 176 -20.77 31.66 17.81
CA VAL A 176 -21.35 32.63 16.87
C VAL A 176 -22.86 32.43 16.73
N ASP A 177 -23.63 33.52 16.74
CA ASP A 177 -25.06 33.53 16.42
C ASP A 177 -25.31 33.61 14.90
N GLY A 178 -26.54 33.34 14.46
CA GLY A 178 -26.89 33.35 13.05
C GLY A 178 -26.63 34.71 12.36
N GLU A 179 -26.84 35.81 13.07
CA GLU A 179 -26.64 37.16 12.53
C GLU A 179 -25.14 37.49 12.32
N ASN A 180 -24.27 37.16 13.28
CA ASN A 180 -22.84 37.36 13.11
C ASN A 180 -22.23 36.37 12.12
N PHE A 181 -22.86 35.19 11.94
CA PHE A 181 -22.51 34.28 10.84
C PHE A 181 -22.73 34.96 9.48
N LEU A 182 -23.89 35.59 9.26
CA LEU A 182 -24.19 36.32 8.02
C LEU A 182 -23.22 37.47 7.78
N LYS A 183 -22.90 38.26 8.81
CA LYS A 183 -21.96 39.40 8.70
C LYS A 183 -20.54 38.99 8.28
N LYS A 184 -20.15 37.73 8.51
CA LYS A 184 -18.81 37.22 8.18
C LYS A 184 -18.72 36.68 6.75
N ILE A 185 -19.83 36.57 6.03
CA ILE A 185 -19.89 36.03 4.68
C ILE A 185 -20.32 37.13 3.72
N ASP A 186 -19.53 37.36 2.68
CA ASP A 186 -19.90 38.21 1.55
C ASP A 186 -20.59 37.36 0.47
N PHE A 187 -21.93 37.36 0.50
CA PHE A 187 -22.75 36.62 -0.46
C PHE A 187 -22.59 37.12 -1.91
N ASN A 188 -22.12 38.35 -2.13
CA ASN A 188 -21.95 38.92 -3.48
C ASN A 188 -20.63 38.46 -4.15
N ALA A 189 -19.59 38.16 -3.36
CA ALA A 189 -18.29 37.71 -3.88
C ALA A 189 -18.30 36.26 -4.40
N GLY A 190 -19.35 35.48 -4.11
CA GLY A 190 -19.45 34.06 -4.45
C GLY A 190 -18.41 33.18 -3.72
N LYS A 191 -18.36 31.88 -4.07
CA LYS A 191 -17.48 30.88 -3.41
C LYS A 191 -17.65 30.85 -1.89
N ILE A 192 -18.90 30.79 -1.45
CA ILE A 192 -19.30 30.83 -0.03
C ILE A 192 -18.62 29.70 0.77
N ASP A 193 -18.46 28.51 0.17
CA ASP A 193 -17.74 27.40 0.77
C ASP A 193 -16.31 27.80 1.21
N ARG A 194 -15.56 28.51 0.36
CA ARG A 194 -14.21 28.98 0.69
C ARG A 194 -14.19 30.09 1.73
N GLN A 195 -15.18 30.98 1.69
CA GLN A 195 -15.31 32.04 2.69
C GLN A 195 -15.54 31.45 4.08
N MET A 196 -16.41 30.43 4.19
CA MET A 196 -16.64 29.72 5.46
C MET A 196 -15.34 29.10 6.01
N LEU A 197 -14.51 28.50 5.15
CA LEU A 197 -13.21 27.94 5.57
C LEU A 197 -12.23 28.99 6.11
N GLN A 198 -12.33 30.22 5.61
CA GLN A 198 -11.48 31.33 6.02
C GLN A 198 -12.03 32.04 7.26
N ALA A 199 -13.35 32.07 7.45
CA ALA A 199 -14.00 32.78 8.55
C ALA A 199 -14.11 31.94 9.83
N PHE A 200 -14.33 30.62 9.72
CA PHE A 200 -14.68 29.77 10.87
C PHE A 200 -13.58 28.76 11.23
N MET A 201 -13.32 28.65 12.53
CA MET A 201 -12.40 27.67 13.09
C MET A 201 -12.91 26.24 12.83
N GLY A 202 -12.00 25.33 12.51
CA GLY A 202 -12.33 23.90 12.45
C GLY A 202 -13.19 23.44 11.26
N PHE A 203 -13.54 24.32 10.31
CA PHE A 203 -14.35 23.92 9.15
C PHE A 203 -13.49 23.21 8.08
N SER A 204 -14.00 22.09 7.57
CA SER A 204 -13.46 21.41 6.39
C SER A 204 -14.19 21.78 5.10
N PRO A 205 -13.57 21.56 3.93
CA PRO A 205 -14.25 21.72 2.65
C PRO A 205 -15.50 20.84 2.50
N LEU A 206 -15.57 19.71 3.25
CA LEU A 206 -16.72 18.81 3.22
C LEU A 206 -17.93 19.47 3.86
N ILE A 207 -17.79 19.97 5.08
CA ILE A 207 -18.91 20.59 5.80
C ILE A 207 -19.32 21.93 5.20
N ALA A 208 -18.36 22.71 4.70
CA ALA A 208 -18.68 23.96 4.02
C ALA A 208 -19.52 23.72 2.75
N ARG A 209 -19.23 22.65 2.00
CA ARG A 209 -20.05 22.24 0.85
C ARG A 209 -21.40 21.68 1.27
N GLU A 210 -21.46 20.95 2.38
CA GLU A 210 -22.72 20.44 2.91
C GLU A 210 -23.67 21.58 3.29
N ILE A 211 -23.18 22.61 4.00
CA ILE A 211 -23.98 23.80 4.32
C ILE A 211 -24.47 24.48 3.04
N VAL A 212 -23.60 24.65 2.03
CA VAL A 212 -23.98 25.23 0.74
C VAL A 212 -25.02 24.39 0.01
N TYR A 213 -24.93 23.06 0.11
CA TYR A 213 -25.87 22.13 -0.50
C TYR A 213 -27.23 22.15 0.19
N HIS A 214 -27.26 22.15 1.53
CA HIS A 214 -28.47 22.30 2.33
C HIS A 214 -29.18 23.63 2.07
N ALA A 215 -28.41 24.71 1.88
CA ALA A 215 -28.95 26.01 1.52
C ALA A 215 -29.51 26.06 0.08
N GLN A 216 -29.24 25.06 -0.78
CA GLN A 216 -29.72 24.96 -2.17
C GLN A 216 -29.49 26.22 -3.04
N LEU A 217 -28.38 26.94 -2.84
CA LEU A 217 -28.13 28.26 -3.46
C LEU A 217 -29.21 29.31 -3.13
N GLY A 218 -29.87 29.16 -1.99
CA GLY A 218 -30.90 30.05 -1.49
C GLY A 218 -30.36 31.41 -1.03
N ASN A 219 -31.23 32.18 -0.37
CA ASN A 219 -30.87 33.49 0.15
C ASN A 219 -30.01 33.36 1.42
N SER A 220 -29.53 34.49 1.94
CA SER A 220 -28.75 34.56 3.18
C SER A 220 -29.41 33.80 4.34
N GLU A 221 -30.73 33.84 4.46
CA GLU A 221 -31.45 33.16 5.54
C GLU A 221 -31.35 31.63 5.42
N SER A 222 -31.42 31.07 4.21
CA SER A 222 -31.23 29.62 3.99
C SER A 222 -29.86 29.13 4.45
N TYR A 223 -28.81 29.95 4.28
CA TYR A 223 -27.46 29.63 4.79
C TYR A 223 -27.39 29.72 6.32
N LYS A 224 -28.09 30.68 6.92
CA LYS A 224 -28.19 30.82 8.38
C LYS A 224 -28.92 29.63 8.99
N ASP A 225 -30.03 29.21 8.41
CA ASP A 225 -30.79 28.04 8.88
C ASP A 225 -29.96 26.76 8.81
N ALA A 226 -29.30 26.51 7.67
CA ALA A 226 -28.41 25.35 7.51
C ALA A 226 -27.23 25.37 8.51
N PHE A 227 -26.67 26.54 8.79
CA PHE A 227 -25.62 26.70 9.80
C PHE A 227 -26.15 26.45 11.23
N LEU A 228 -27.32 26.97 11.56
CA LEU A 228 -27.94 26.79 12.88
C LEU A 228 -28.32 25.33 13.13
N GLU A 229 -28.87 24.63 12.13
CA GLU A 229 -29.16 23.20 12.20
C GLU A 229 -27.89 22.39 12.48
N LEU A 230 -26.81 22.68 11.75
CA LEU A 230 -25.52 22.03 11.99
C LEU A 230 -25.01 22.33 13.40
N LYS A 231 -25.05 23.60 13.81
CA LYS A 231 -24.60 24.04 15.15
C LYS A 231 -25.37 23.34 16.26
N GLU A 232 -26.68 23.22 16.12
CA GLU A 232 -27.55 22.52 17.09
C GLU A 232 -27.14 21.05 17.21
N LYS A 233 -26.98 20.34 16.09
CA LYS A 233 -26.48 18.94 16.09
C LYS A 233 -25.13 18.82 16.79
N MET A 234 -24.22 19.79 16.59
CA MET A 234 -22.90 19.81 17.25
C MET A 234 -22.97 20.06 18.76
N LEU A 235 -23.89 20.90 19.22
CA LEU A 235 -24.08 21.21 20.65
C LEU A 235 -24.77 20.06 21.40
N LEU A 236 -25.69 19.37 20.72
CA LEU A 236 -26.40 18.20 21.26
C LEU A 236 -25.59 16.90 21.15
N HIS A 237 -24.39 16.94 20.56
CA HIS A 237 -23.54 15.77 20.28
C HIS A 237 -24.27 14.66 19.50
N GLN A 238 -25.16 15.05 18.57
CA GLN A 238 -25.90 14.12 17.72
C GLN A 238 -25.12 13.86 16.43
N TYR A 239 -24.42 12.75 16.40
CA TYR A 239 -23.56 12.35 15.28
C TYR A 239 -24.09 11.08 14.62
N SER A 240 -23.94 11.00 13.30
CA SER A 240 -24.19 9.80 12.48
C SER A 240 -22.92 9.50 11.67
N PRO A 241 -21.94 8.79 12.25
CA PRO A 241 -20.67 8.49 11.60
C PRO A 241 -20.86 7.65 10.34
N VAL A 242 -20.26 8.06 9.23
CA VAL A 242 -20.48 7.46 7.91
C VAL A 242 -19.19 7.37 7.10
N ILE A 243 -19.06 6.29 6.31
CA ILE A 243 -18.00 6.10 5.30
C ILE A 243 -18.61 5.97 3.91
N TYR A 244 -18.05 6.72 2.97
CA TYR A 244 -18.28 6.60 1.54
C TYR A 244 -17.04 5.90 0.93
N GLU A 245 -17.19 4.64 0.52
CA GLU A 245 -16.08 3.77 0.12
C GLU A 245 -15.47 4.15 -1.23
N GLU A 246 -16.29 4.47 -2.24
CA GLU A 246 -15.83 4.78 -3.60
C GLU A 246 -14.96 6.04 -3.61
N ASN A 247 -15.42 7.08 -2.91
CA ASN A 247 -14.69 8.33 -2.79
C ASN A 247 -13.66 8.34 -1.65
N SER A 248 -13.60 7.28 -0.84
CA SER A 248 -12.76 7.21 0.36
C SER A 248 -12.95 8.43 1.28
N ILE A 249 -14.20 8.81 1.53
CA ILE A 249 -14.58 9.90 2.43
C ILE A 249 -15.13 9.30 3.72
N TYR A 250 -14.86 9.94 4.85
CA TYR A 250 -15.47 9.62 6.14
C TYR A 250 -15.87 10.92 6.84
N TYR A 251 -16.98 10.91 7.56
CA TYR A 251 -17.45 12.10 8.29
C TYR A 251 -18.43 11.74 9.42
N ILE A 252 -18.71 12.70 10.31
CA ILE A 252 -19.57 12.52 11.50
C ILE A 252 -21.07 12.67 11.23
N THR A 253 -21.43 13.08 10.02
CA THR A 253 -22.82 13.24 9.59
C THR A 253 -22.92 12.85 8.13
N GLU A 254 -24.11 12.49 7.71
CA GLU A 254 -24.40 12.20 6.32
C GLU A 254 -24.20 13.44 5.47
N LEU A 255 -23.45 13.28 4.39
CA LEU A 255 -23.12 14.32 3.42
C LEU A 255 -24.06 14.18 2.23
N SER A 256 -25.14 14.95 2.23
CA SER A 256 -26.17 14.97 1.18
C SER A 256 -25.62 15.36 -0.19
N HIS A 257 -24.52 16.13 -0.24
CA HIS A 257 -23.87 16.49 -1.50
C HIS A 257 -23.08 15.33 -2.15
N VAL A 258 -22.84 14.25 -1.42
CA VAL A 258 -22.14 13.06 -1.92
C VAL A 258 -23.19 12.09 -2.48
N LYS A 259 -23.16 11.85 -3.80
CA LYS A 259 -24.14 11.00 -4.51
C LYS A 259 -23.96 9.48 -4.28
N GLU A 260 -23.21 9.11 -3.25
CA GLU A 260 -22.85 7.72 -2.94
C GLU A 260 -23.60 7.30 -1.67
N ASN A 261 -24.05 6.05 -1.60
CA ASN A 261 -24.67 5.54 -0.37
C ASN A 261 -23.59 5.30 0.68
N GLY A 262 -23.64 6.08 1.77
CA GLY A 262 -22.70 5.96 2.88
C GLY A 262 -23.05 4.78 3.79
N LYS A 263 -22.03 4.05 4.25
CA LYS A 263 -22.18 3.02 5.29
C LYS A 263 -22.09 3.69 6.66
N GLN A 264 -23.15 3.59 7.45
CA GLN A 264 -23.23 4.15 8.81
C GLN A 264 -22.56 3.24 9.85
N TYR A 265 -22.07 3.85 10.93
CA TYR A 265 -21.41 3.19 12.05
C TYR A 265 -21.96 3.70 13.38
N GLU A 266 -21.86 2.88 14.43
CA GLU A 266 -22.40 3.23 15.75
C GLU A 266 -21.56 4.28 16.49
N SER A 267 -20.26 4.36 16.20
CA SER A 267 -19.34 5.30 16.85
C SER A 267 -18.30 5.86 15.88
N VAL A 268 -17.81 7.07 16.18
CA VAL A 268 -16.70 7.70 15.45
C VAL A 268 -15.43 6.87 15.61
N ASN A 269 -15.21 6.27 16.79
CA ASN A 269 -14.10 5.36 17.02
C ASN A 269 -14.11 4.17 16.04
N GLU A 270 -15.24 3.48 15.89
CA GLU A 270 -15.37 2.35 14.97
C GLU A 270 -15.23 2.76 13.51
N MET A 271 -15.84 3.89 13.13
CA MET A 271 -15.71 4.46 11.79
C MET A 271 -14.23 4.72 11.44
N LEU A 272 -13.48 5.36 12.34
CA LEU A 272 -12.06 5.65 12.12
C LEU A 272 -11.22 4.37 12.07
N ASP A 273 -11.50 3.39 12.93
CA ASP A 273 -10.81 2.10 12.95
C ASP A 273 -11.00 1.39 11.60
N GLN A 274 -12.25 1.25 11.12
CA GLN A 274 -12.54 0.62 9.83
C GLN A 274 -11.96 1.39 8.63
N PHE A 275 -12.03 2.73 8.64
CA PHE A 275 -11.54 3.53 7.53
C PHE A 275 -10.02 3.42 7.36
N PHE A 276 -9.27 3.42 8.48
CA PHE A 276 -7.81 3.45 8.48
C PHE A 276 -7.15 2.07 8.58
N SER A 277 -7.89 1.03 9.00
CA SER A 277 -7.38 -0.34 9.10
C SER A 277 -6.76 -0.79 7.77
N GLY A 278 -5.50 -1.20 7.83
CA GLY A 278 -4.68 -1.59 6.69
C GLY A 278 -4.31 -0.48 5.69
N LYS A 279 -4.93 0.71 5.69
CA LYS A 279 -4.52 1.83 4.81
C LYS A 279 -3.18 2.42 5.24
N ALA A 280 -3.04 2.71 6.54
CA ALA A 280 -1.81 3.29 7.09
C ALA A 280 -0.59 2.35 6.93
N GLU A 281 -0.79 1.04 7.13
CA GLU A 281 0.25 0.04 6.91
C GLU A 281 0.66 -0.07 5.44
N ARG A 282 -0.30 -0.19 4.52
CA ARG A 282 -0.02 -0.27 3.07
C ARG A 282 0.75 0.94 2.56
N ASP A 283 0.38 2.13 3.00
CA ASP A 283 1.09 3.34 2.58
C ASP A 283 2.49 3.45 3.19
N ARG A 284 2.69 3.02 4.44
CA ARG A 284 4.01 2.93 5.05
C ARG A 284 4.91 1.97 4.30
N VAL A 285 4.37 0.79 3.95
CA VAL A 285 5.03 -0.20 3.11
C VAL A 285 5.42 0.42 1.77
N LYS A 286 4.49 1.08 1.07
CA LYS A 286 4.76 1.76 -0.20
C LYS A 286 5.84 2.83 -0.09
N GLN A 287 5.89 3.61 1.01
CA GLN A 287 6.94 4.61 1.22
C GLN A 287 8.32 3.96 1.45
N LYS A 288 8.42 2.98 2.34
CA LYS A 288 9.68 2.27 2.62
C LYS A 288 10.18 1.41 1.46
N ALA A 289 9.26 0.97 0.61
CA ALA A 289 9.52 0.14 -0.56
C ALA A 289 9.49 0.93 -1.88
N GLY A 290 9.37 2.26 -1.83
CA GLY A 290 9.24 3.09 -3.04
C GLY A 290 10.49 3.03 -3.93
N ASP A 291 11.67 2.85 -3.31
CA ASP A 291 12.93 2.60 -4.00
C ASP A 291 12.90 1.27 -4.77
N LEU A 292 12.41 0.21 -4.13
CA LEU A 292 12.25 -1.13 -4.71
C LEU A 292 11.22 -1.12 -5.84
N PHE A 293 10.06 -0.49 -5.64
CA PHE A 293 9.03 -0.33 -6.68
C PHE A 293 9.59 0.36 -7.91
N ARG A 294 10.33 1.46 -7.70
CA ARG A 294 10.96 2.20 -8.80
C ARG A 294 11.99 1.34 -9.53
N LEU A 295 12.79 0.55 -8.80
CA LEU A 295 13.77 -0.37 -9.37
C LEU A 295 13.10 -1.45 -10.22
N LEU A 296 12.10 -2.15 -9.67
CA LEU A 296 11.38 -3.21 -10.36
C LEU A 296 10.69 -2.69 -11.63
N LYS A 297 10.00 -1.54 -11.53
CA LYS A 297 9.34 -0.92 -12.68
C LYS A 297 10.32 -0.52 -13.78
N ASN A 298 11.51 -0.05 -13.41
CA ASN A 298 12.55 0.29 -14.39
C ASN A 298 13.09 -0.95 -15.11
N GLU A 299 13.39 -2.03 -14.39
CA GLU A 299 13.86 -3.29 -15.01
C GLU A 299 12.77 -3.95 -15.85
N LEU A 300 11.50 -3.90 -15.41
CA LEU A 300 10.36 -4.37 -16.18
C LEU A 300 10.22 -3.61 -17.50
N ASN A 301 10.19 -2.28 -17.46
CA ASN A 301 10.12 -1.45 -18.67
C ASN A 301 11.29 -1.71 -19.63
N LYS A 302 12.49 -1.97 -19.10
CA LYS A 302 13.69 -2.29 -19.90
C LYS A 302 13.55 -3.64 -20.60
N ASN A 303 13.04 -4.65 -19.91
CA ASN A 303 12.79 -5.98 -20.48
C ASN A 303 11.64 -5.99 -21.49
N GLU A 304 10.57 -5.22 -21.25
CA GLU A 304 9.50 -5.04 -22.24
C GLU A 304 10.00 -4.37 -23.53
N ARG A 305 10.79 -3.30 -23.41
CA ARG A 305 11.46 -2.66 -24.56
C ARG A 305 12.39 -3.62 -25.29
N LYS A 306 13.09 -4.49 -24.56
CA LYS A 306 13.94 -5.54 -25.13
C LYS A 306 13.11 -6.56 -25.94
N ILE A 307 11.96 -7.00 -25.42
CA ILE A 307 11.03 -7.89 -26.13
C ILE A 307 10.56 -7.26 -27.44
N VAL A 308 10.18 -5.98 -27.44
CA VAL A 308 9.77 -5.27 -28.67
C VAL A 308 10.90 -5.28 -29.72
N LYS A 309 12.15 -5.00 -29.31
CA LYS A 309 13.32 -5.05 -30.21
C LYS A 309 13.61 -6.46 -30.73
N LEU A 310 13.50 -7.48 -29.87
CA LEU A 310 13.70 -8.88 -30.25
C LEU A 310 12.63 -9.35 -31.25
N LYS A 311 11.34 -9.01 -31.01
CA LYS A 311 10.24 -9.29 -31.95
C LYS A 311 10.45 -8.62 -33.31
N LYS A 312 10.93 -7.38 -33.33
CA LYS A 312 11.29 -6.69 -34.59
C LYS A 312 12.41 -7.43 -35.33
N THR A 313 13.45 -7.85 -34.61
CA THR A 313 14.58 -8.62 -35.18
C THR A 313 14.12 -9.98 -35.74
N LEU A 314 13.18 -10.64 -35.06
CA LEU A 314 12.55 -11.88 -35.54
C LEU A 314 11.80 -11.66 -36.86
N LYS A 315 10.99 -10.59 -36.94
CA LYS A 315 10.27 -10.23 -38.18
C LYS A 315 11.22 -9.91 -39.35
N ASP A 316 12.36 -9.29 -39.06
CA ASP A 316 13.40 -9.05 -40.07
C ASP A 316 14.13 -10.34 -40.47
N ALA A 317 14.27 -11.30 -39.54
CA ALA A 317 14.83 -12.62 -39.84
C ALA A 317 13.88 -13.49 -40.68
N ASP A 318 12.56 -13.28 -40.65
CA ASP A 318 11.63 -13.99 -41.55
C ASP A 318 11.84 -13.62 -43.03
N LYS A 319 12.39 -12.43 -43.30
CA LYS A 319 12.83 -12.03 -44.66
C LYS A 319 14.11 -12.76 -45.11
N ALA A 320 14.71 -13.62 -44.28
CA ALA A 320 15.91 -14.37 -44.63
C ALA A 320 15.71 -15.31 -45.82
N SER A 321 14.52 -15.91 -45.94
CA SER A 321 14.16 -16.80 -47.07
C SER A 321 14.36 -16.09 -48.41
N ASN A 322 14.04 -14.79 -48.48
CA ASN A 322 14.23 -14.00 -49.69
C ASN A 322 15.70 -13.86 -50.09
N PHE A 323 16.64 -13.87 -49.14
CA PHE A 323 18.07 -13.84 -49.46
C PHE A 323 18.58 -15.20 -49.93
N GLN A 324 18.04 -16.30 -49.40
CA GLN A 324 18.32 -17.64 -49.93
C GLN A 324 17.84 -17.75 -51.38
N LYS A 325 16.57 -17.39 -51.63
CA LYS A 325 15.96 -17.36 -52.96
C LYS A 325 16.79 -16.53 -53.96
N LYS A 326 17.21 -15.32 -53.57
CA LYS A 326 18.08 -14.47 -54.39
C LYS A 326 19.46 -15.07 -54.65
N GLY A 327 20.04 -15.77 -53.67
CA GLY A 327 21.31 -16.48 -53.84
C GLY A 327 21.20 -17.63 -54.84
N GLU A 328 20.14 -18.44 -54.75
CA GLU A 328 19.87 -19.56 -55.65
C GLU A 328 19.60 -19.08 -57.09
N LEU A 329 18.70 -18.10 -57.26
CA LEU A 329 18.38 -17.53 -58.58
C LEU A 329 19.58 -16.85 -59.25
N LEU A 330 20.42 -16.16 -58.49
CA LEU A 330 21.66 -15.56 -59.00
C LEU A 330 22.70 -16.63 -59.36
N THR A 331 22.76 -17.74 -58.62
CA THR A 331 23.66 -18.86 -58.90
C THR A 331 23.27 -19.56 -60.20
N ALA A 332 21.96 -19.77 -60.43
CA ALA A 332 21.45 -20.37 -61.67
C ALA A 332 21.68 -19.47 -62.91
N ASN A 333 21.64 -18.15 -62.73
CA ASN A 333 21.73 -17.16 -63.82
C ASN A 333 23.07 -16.39 -63.86
N MET A 334 24.16 -16.96 -63.33
CA MET A 334 25.45 -16.25 -63.25
C MET A 334 25.98 -15.75 -64.59
N HIS A 335 25.64 -16.43 -65.70
CA HIS A 335 26.07 -16.08 -67.05
C HIS A 335 25.48 -14.76 -67.55
N LEU A 336 24.38 -14.27 -66.95
CA LEU A 336 23.72 -13.02 -67.31
C LEU A 336 24.33 -11.78 -66.63
N VAL A 337 25.26 -11.97 -65.69
CA VAL A 337 25.80 -10.89 -64.83
C VAL A 337 27.27 -10.65 -65.10
N LYS A 338 27.65 -9.40 -65.35
CA LYS A 338 29.04 -8.95 -65.49
C LYS A 338 29.50 -8.15 -64.26
N LEU A 339 30.82 -8.07 -64.09
CA LEU A 339 31.42 -7.24 -63.05
C LEU A 339 31.12 -5.76 -63.32
N GLY A 340 30.49 -5.07 -62.36
CA GLY A 340 30.05 -3.67 -62.50
C GLY A 340 28.53 -3.48 -62.62
N ASP A 341 27.75 -4.55 -62.78
CA ASP A 341 26.29 -4.46 -62.90
C ASP A 341 25.61 -4.07 -61.57
N LYS A 342 24.56 -3.24 -61.65
CA LYS A 342 23.79 -2.72 -60.49
C LYS A 342 22.63 -3.63 -60.10
N SER A 343 22.01 -4.27 -61.07
CA SER A 343 20.94 -5.25 -60.88
C SER A 343 20.88 -6.24 -62.03
N VAL A 344 20.23 -7.36 -61.80
CA VAL A 344 19.90 -8.36 -62.82
C VAL A 344 18.44 -8.76 -62.68
N THR A 345 17.72 -8.83 -63.79
CA THR A 345 16.35 -9.37 -63.85
C THR A 345 16.44 -10.85 -64.19
N VAL A 346 15.89 -11.69 -63.31
CA VAL A 346 15.91 -13.16 -63.48
C VAL A 346 14.52 -13.73 -63.32
N THR A 347 14.21 -14.77 -64.07
CA THR A 347 12.94 -15.50 -63.95
C THR A 347 12.89 -16.24 -62.61
N ASP A 348 11.80 -16.05 -61.86
CA ASP A 348 11.59 -16.71 -60.58
C ASP A 348 10.91 -18.07 -60.77
N TYR A 349 11.72 -19.14 -60.85
CA TYR A 349 11.22 -20.51 -61.04
C TYR A 349 10.45 -21.08 -59.84
N TYR A 350 10.37 -20.35 -58.72
CA TYR A 350 9.60 -20.74 -57.54
C TYR A 350 8.23 -20.04 -57.48
N ASP A 351 7.90 -19.18 -58.44
CA ASP A 351 6.58 -18.56 -58.61
C ASP A 351 5.82 -19.33 -59.71
N GLU A 352 4.55 -19.69 -59.47
CA GLU A 352 3.72 -20.44 -60.42
C GLU A 352 3.51 -19.65 -61.73
N ASP A 353 3.56 -18.32 -61.66
CA ASP A 353 3.43 -17.41 -62.80
C ASP A 353 4.77 -17.08 -63.48
N GLN A 354 5.90 -17.67 -63.05
CA GLN A 354 7.25 -17.38 -63.55
C GLN A 354 7.59 -15.88 -63.66
N LYS A 355 7.18 -15.08 -62.68
CA LYS A 355 7.43 -13.64 -62.69
C LYS A 355 8.91 -13.30 -62.72
N GLU A 356 9.25 -12.19 -63.37
CA GLU A 356 10.60 -11.65 -63.35
C GLU A 356 10.90 -10.95 -62.02
N LEU A 357 12.03 -11.32 -61.39
CA LEU A 357 12.50 -10.75 -60.13
C LEU A 357 13.78 -9.94 -60.36
N GLU A 358 13.76 -8.66 -60.00
CA GLU A 358 14.96 -7.81 -60.02
C GLU A 358 15.82 -8.03 -58.76
N ILE A 359 17.06 -8.48 -58.94
CA ILE A 359 18.06 -8.69 -57.88
C ILE A 359 19.10 -7.57 -57.94
N LYS A 360 19.17 -6.74 -56.89
CA LYS A 360 20.21 -5.71 -56.73
C LYS A 360 21.56 -6.33 -56.38
N LEU A 361 22.62 -5.93 -57.08
CA LEU A 361 23.98 -6.44 -56.96
C LEU A 361 24.93 -5.37 -56.42
N ASN A 362 26.10 -5.79 -55.93
CA ASN A 362 27.19 -4.88 -55.63
C ASN A 362 28.16 -4.83 -56.80
N GLU A 363 28.32 -3.64 -57.38
CA GLU A 363 29.15 -3.35 -58.56
C GLU A 363 30.62 -3.77 -58.37
N ARG A 364 31.11 -3.76 -57.12
CA ARG A 364 32.50 -4.08 -56.77
C ARG A 364 32.76 -5.57 -56.56
N LYS A 365 31.72 -6.41 -56.67
CA LYS A 365 31.81 -7.86 -56.40
C LYS A 365 31.51 -8.65 -57.65
N THR A 366 32.20 -9.77 -57.81
CA THR A 366 31.89 -10.75 -58.85
C THR A 366 30.50 -11.36 -58.64
N PRO A 367 29.87 -11.95 -59.68
CA PRO A 367 28.58 -12.64 -59.55
C PRO A 367 28.57 -13.70 -58.45
N SER A 368 29.66 -14.49 -58.36
CA SER A 368 29.85 -15.50 -57.32
C SER A 368 29.95 -14.89 -55.92
N GLU A 369 30.68 -13.79 -55.75
CA GLU A 369 30.78 -13.09 -54.45
C GLU A 369 29.47 -12.41 -54.04
N ASN A 370 28.67 -11.93 -54.99
CA ASN A 370 27.32 -11.43 -54.73
C ASN A 370 26.39 -12.55 -54.25
N ALA A 371 26.40 -13.71 -54.92
CA ALA A 371 25.66 -14.90 -54.49
C ALA A 371 26.11 -15.37 -53.09
N GLN A 372 27.42 -15.48 -52.86
CA GLN A 372 27.97 -15.84 -51.56
C GLN A 372 27.62 -14.82 -50.46
N SER A 373 27.53 -13.53 -50.79
CA SER A 373 27.09 -12.48 -49.87
C SER A 373 25.62 -12.67 -49.45
N PHE A 374 24.75 -13.11 -50.36
CA PHE A 374 23.37 -13.46 -50.04
C PHE A 374 23.29 -14.68 -49.11
N PHE A 375 24.06 -15.74 -49.39
CA PHE A 375 24.13 -16.92 -48.52
C PHE A 375 24.72 -16.61 -47.13
N LYS A 376 25.78 -15.80 -47.05
CA LYS A 376 26.36 -15.32 -45.77
C LYS A 376 25.32 -14.53 -44.96
N LYS A 377 24.52 -13.68 -45.62
CA LYS A 377 23.46 -12.91 -44.99
C LYS A 377 22.30 -13.80 -44.51
N TYR A 378 21.90 -14.78 -45.32
CA TYR A 378 20.92 -15.80 -44.93
C TYR A 378 21.38 -16.57 -43.68
N GLN A 379 22.60 -17.10 -43.68
CA GLN A 379 23.13 -17.90 -42.58
C GLN A 379 23.25 -17.07 -41.28
N LYS A 380 23.67 -15.80 -41.39
CA LYS A 380 23.67 -14.86 -40.26
C LYS A 380 22.27 -14.62 -39.68
N LEU A 381 21.27 -14.40 -40.54
CA LEU A 381 19.88 -14.18 -40.10
C LEU A 381 19.27 -15.46 -39.48
N LYS A 382 19.56 -16.64 -40.06
CA LYS A 382 19.13 -17.94 -39.52
C LYS A 382 19.70 -18.19 -38.12
N ASN A 383 21.01 -17.98 -37.94
CA ASN A 383 21.65 -18.12 -36.62
C ASN A 383 21.11 -17.09 -35.63
N SER A 384 20.90 -15.85 -36.08
CA SER A 384 20.30 -14.80 -35.28
C SER A 384 18.87 -15.16 -34.84
N LYS A 385 18.07 -15.83 -35.66
CA LYS A 385 16.69 -16.23 -35.32
C LYS A 385 16.67 -17.16 -34.11
N VAL A 386 17.48 -18.22 -34.12
CA VAL A 386 17.56 -19.19 -33.01
C VAL A 386 18.00 -18.50 -31.71
N MET A 387 19.02 -17.62 -31.78
CA MET A 387 19.50 -16.89 -30.62
C MET A 387 18.44 -15.92 -30.08
N VAL A 388 17.76 -15.17 -30.96
CA VAL A 388 16.72 -14.21 -30.61
C VAL A 388 15.50 -14.91 -30.00
N GLU A 389 15.09 -16.08 -30.52
CA GLU A 389 14.00 -16.87 -29.94
C GLU A 389 14.33 -17.34 -28.52
N ASN A 390 15.56 -17.82 -28.30
CA ASN A 390 16.00 -18.22 -26.96
C ASN A 390 16.06 -17.01 -26.00
N GLU A 391 16.55 -15.86 -26.46
CA GLU A 391 16.62 -14.65 -25.67
C GLU A 391 15.22 -14.07 -25.38
N LEU A 392 14.29 -14.21 -26.32
CA LEU A 392 12.88 -13.83 -26.15
C LEU A 392 12.22 -14.69 -25.06
N LYS A 393 12.43 -16.02 -25.08
CA LYS A 393 11.93 -16.93 -24.04
C LYS A 393 12.50 -16.57 -22.66
N LYS A 394 13.80 -16.28 -22.56
CA LYS A 394 14.43 -15.84 -21.30
C LYS A 394 13.87 -14.51 -20.81
N THR A 395 13.78 -13.52 -21.69
CA THR A 395 13.28 -12.18 -21.34
C THR A 395 11.80 -12.22 -20.95
N ALA A 396 10.98 -13.05 -21.61
CA ALA A 396 9.58 -13.26 -21.24
C ALA A 396 9.44 -13.88 -19.85
N LYS A 397 10.25 -14.90 -19.52
CA LYS A 397 10.30 -15.47 -18.17
C LYS A 397 10.70 -14.44 -17.12
N GLU A 398 11.65 -13.57 -17.45
CA GLU A 398 12.09 -12.50 -16.56
C GLU A 398 11.00 -11.45 -16.32
N VAL A 399 10.27 -11.05 -17.37
CA VAL A 399 9.11 -10.14 -17.23
C VAL A 399 8.03 -10.76 -16.35
N ASN A 400 7.73 -12.05 -16.50
CA ASN A 400 6.76 -12.74 -15.64
C ASN A 400 7.19 -12.71 -14.18
N TYR A 401 8.46 -13.02 -13.89
CA TYR A 401 9.02 -12.95 -12.55
C TYR A 401 8.97 -11.53 -11.94
N LEU A 402 9.32 -10.50 -12.71
CA LEU A 402 9.27 -9.12 -12.23
C LEU A 402 7.83 -8.67 -11.97
N ASN A 403 6.87 -9.08 -12.79
CA ASN A 403 5.45 -8.82 -12.56
C ASN A 403 4.95 -9.49 -11.28
N GLU A 404 5.35 -10.74 -11.03
CA GLU A 404 5.04 -11.47 -9.81
C GLU A 404 5.58 -10.75 -8.57
N LEU A 405 6.83 -10.27 -8.60
CA LEU A 405 7.40 -9.49 -7.50
C LEU A 405 6.65 -8.18 -7.24
N VAL A 406 6.27 -7.45 -8.31
CA VAL A 406 5.50 -6.21 -8.17
C VAL A 406 4.16 -6.49 -7.49
N GLN A 407 3.49 -7.59 -7.86
CA GLN A 407 2.24 -7.99 -7.25
C GLN A 407 2.40 -8.39 -5.78
N GLN A 408 3.44 -9.17 -5.44
CA GLN A 408 3.73 -9.53 -4.05
C GLN A 408 3.94 -8.27 -3.19
N MET A 409 4.54 -7.23 -3.75
CA MET A 409 4.75 -5.96 -3.04
C MET A 409 3.47 -5.14 -2.80
N ASP A 410 2.42 -5.29 -3.61
CA ASP A 410 1.18 -4.52 -3.45
C ASP A 410 0.40 -4.92 -2.18
N ASP A 411 0.50 -6.20 -1.79
CA ASP A 411 -0.17 -6.78 -0.63
C ASP A 411 0.81 -7.20 0.50
N ALA A 412 2.10 -6.84 0.38
CA ALA A 412 3.14 -7.17 1.34
C ALA A 412 3.04 -6.37 2.65
N ARG A 413 3.38 -7.02 3.76
CA ARG A 413 3.66 -6.35 5.04
C ARG A 413 5.11 -5.89 5.08
N GLU A 414 5.44 -5.08 6.09
CA GLU A 414 6.78 -4.53 6.23
C GLU A 414 7.90 -5.59 6.33
N GLN A 415 7.62 -6.71 7.00
CA GLN A 415 8.56 -7.85 7.09
C GLN A 415 8.75 -8.53 5.73
N ASP A 416 7.66 -8.70 4.97
CA ASP A 416 7.68 -9.34 3.66
C ASP A 416 8.51 -8.51 2.64
N ILE A 417 8.53 -7.18 2.77
CA ILE A 417 9.36 -6.30 1.93
C ILE A 417 10.85 -6.50 2.16
N GLU A 418 11.28 -6.69 3.41
CA GLU A 418 12.70 -6.91 3.70
C GLU A 418 13.16 -8.27 3.12
N GLU A 419 12.29 -9.28 3.17
CA GLU A 419 12.54 -10.57 2.52
C GLU A 419 12.62 -10.45 0.99
N ILE A 420 11.74 -9.67 0.35
CA ILE A 420 11.82 -9.36 -1.09
C ILE A 420 13.11 -8.59 -1.42
N ARG A 421 13.54 -7.66 -0.56
CA ARG A 421 14.81 -6.95 -0.73
C ARG A 421 16.01 -7.90 -0.66
N GLU A 422 16.00 -8.85 0.26
CA GLU A 422 17.02 -9.90 0.33
C GLU A 422 17.02 -10.78 -0.93
N GLU A 423 15.85 -11.16 -1.44
CA GLU A 423 15.72 -11.90 -2.70
C GLU A 423 16.34 -11.14 -3.87
N LEU A 424 16.03 -9.85 -4.01
CA LEU A 424 16.60 -9.01 -5.08
C LEU A 424 18.11 -8.84 -4.95
N GLN A 425 18.66 -8.90 -3.74
CA GLN A 425 20.11 -8.92 -3.52
C GLN A 425 20.73 -10.26 -3.93
N ASP A 426 20.07 -11.38 -3.60
CA ASP A 426 20.54 -12.72 -3.95
C ASP A 426 20.48 -12.96 -5.46
N GLN A 427 19.49 -12.39 -6.15
CA GLN A 427 19.37 -12.42 -7.62
C GLN A 427 20.27 -11.41 -8.34
N GLY A 428 20.98 -10.54 -7.60
CA GLY A 428 21.93 -9.58 -8.16
C GLY A 428 21.32 -8.30 -8.75
N TYR A 429 20.01 -8.06 -8.57
CA TYR A 429 19.37 -6.79 -8.94
C TYR A 429 19.81 -5.64 -8.04
N ILE A 430 20.18 -5.93 -6.78
CA ILE A 430 20.65 -4.95 -5.80
C ILE A 430 22.03 -5.36 -5.30
N LYS A 431 22.98 -4.42 -5.33
CA LYS A 431 24.31 -4.65 -4.72
C LYS A 431 24.17 -4.76 -3.19
N LYS A 432 24.70 -5.83 -2.60
CA LYS A 432 24.82 -5.96 -1.14
C LYS A 432 25.69 -4.82 -0.61
N LYS A 433 25.13 -3.91 0.20
CA LYS A 433 25.92 -2.90 0.90
C LYS A 433 26.79 -3.59 1.94
N PHE A 434 28.09 -3.66 1.68
CA PHE A 434 29.09 -4.10 2.67
C PHE A 434 29.17 -3.07 3.80
N THR A 435 28.31 -3.19 4.79
CA THR A 435 28.47 -2.49 6.07
C THR A 435 29.25 -3.41 7.00
N LYS A 436 30.40 -2.94 7.50
CA LYS A 436 31.34 -3.68 8.37
C LYS A 436 30.73 -4.20 9.70
N ALA A 437 29.43 -4.00 9.95
CA ALA A 437 28.78 -4.25 11.24
C ALA A 437 27.86 -5.49 11.31
N LYS A 438 27.82 -6.38 10.31
CA LYS A 438 26.97 -7.60 10.35
C LYS A 438 27.79 -8.89 10.24
N LYS A 439 28.48 -9.29 11.30
CA LYS A 439 28.89 -10.70 11.47
C LYS A 439 27.92 -11.54 12.32
N ASN A 440 26.93 -10.92 12.98
CA ASN A 440 26.01 -11.61 13.90
C ASN A 440 24.50 -11.34 13.68
N LYS A 441 24.04 -10.89 12.49
CA LYS A 441 22.59 -10.97 12.22
C LYS A 441 22.24 -12.43 11.94
N LYS A 442 21.57 -13.10 12.89
CA LYS A 442 20.91 -14.40 12.66
C LYS A 442 20.14 -14.31 11.33
N VAL A 443 20.35 -15.30 10.45
CA VAL A 443 19.57 -15.43 9.22
C VAL A 443 18.10 -15.41 9.61
N HIS A 444 17.35 -14.41 9.12
CA HIS A 444 15.92 -14.33 9.37
C HIS A 444 15.28 -15.55 8.71
N LYS A 445 14.65 -16.42 9.50
CA LYS A 445 13.87 -17.52 8.94
C LYS A 445 12.59 -16.91 8.33
N PRO A 446 12.21 -17.27 7.10
CA PRO A 446 10.94 -16.81 6.55
C PRO A 446 9.79 -17.25 7.45
N GLU A 447 8.88 -16.33 7.77
CA GLU A 447 7.71 -16.61 8.62
C GLU A 447 6.43 -16.52 7.77
N PRO A 448 5.95 -17.65 7.22
CA PRO A 448 4.71 -17.66 6.47
C PRO A 448 3.52 -17.36 7.39
N GLU A 449 2.47 -16.78 6.81
CA GLU A 449 1.28 -16.45 7.55
C GLU A 449 0.48 -17.71 7.87
N LYS A 450 -0.01 -17.80 9.12
CA LYS A 450 -0.81 -18.92 9.60
C LYS A 450 -2.28 -18.53 9.58
N PHE A 451 -3.10 -19.46 9.11
CA PHE A 451 -4.56 -19.41 9.16
C PHE A 451 -5.06 -20.75 9.70
N TYR A 452 -6.29 -20.75 10.20
CA TYR A 452 -6.94 -21.95 10.68
C TYR A 452 -8.25 -22.13 9.91
N ALA A 453 -8.45 -23.31 9.37
CA ALA A 453 -9.70 -23.71 8.74
C ALA A 453 -10.83 -23.76 9.77
N SER A 454 -12.08 -23.81 9.32
CA SER A 454 -13.25 -23.92 10.22
C SER A 454 -13.22 -25.17 11.10
N ASP A 455 -12.56 -26.25 10.64
CA ASP A 455 -12.33 -27.48 11.42
C ASP A 455 -11.07 -27.44 12.32
N GLY A 456 -10.38 -26.30 12.39
CA GLY A 456 -9.16 -26.10 13.15
C GLY A 456 -7.88 -26.52 12.42
N THR A 457 -7.96 -27.03 11.19
CA THR A 457 -6.78 -27.44 10.42
C THR A 457 -5.86 -26.25 10.12
N LEU A 458 -4.56 -26.41 10.37
CA LEU A 458 -3.57 -25.37 10.12
C LEU A 458 -3.32 -25.19 8.61
N LEU A 459 -3.45 -23.95 8.16
CA LEU A 459 -3.18 -23.48 6.80
C LEU A 459 -1.96 -22.54 6.82
N LEU A 460 -0.97 -22.80 5.97
CA LEU A 460 0.23 -21.96 5.81
C LEU A 460 0.22 -21.25 4.47
N VAL A 461 0.40 -19.93 4.47
CA VAL A 461 0.38 -19.10 3.26
C VAL A 461 1.69 -18.35 3.11
N GLY A 462 2.40 -18.54 2.00
CA GLY A 462 3.57 -17.73 1.66
C GLY A 462 3.20 -16.47 0.89
N LYS A 463 3.62 -15.28 1.35
CA LYS A 463 3.32 -13.98 0.69
C LYS A 463 4.34 -13.56 -0.35
N ASN A 464 5.53 -14.13 -0.29
CA ASN A 464 6.62 -13.86 -1.22
C ASN A 464 7.30 -15.15 -1.65
N ASN A 465 8.16 -15.08 -2.67
CA ASN A 465 8.82 -16.26 -3.23
C ASN A 465 9.69 -17.02 -2.22
N ARG A 466 10.31 -16.33 -1.25
CA ARG A 466 11.12 -16.98 -0.20
C ARG A 466 10.24 -17.75 0.77
N GLN A 467 9.11 -17.17 1.20
CA GLN A 467 8.13 -17.85 2.03
C GLN A 467 7.46 -19.00 1.29
N ASN A 468 7.10 -18.82 0.01
CA ASN A 468 6.56 -19.88 -0.85
C ASN A 468 7.51 -21.07 -0.91
N GLU A 469 8.79 -20.82 -1.16
CA GLU A 469 9.82 -21.86 -1.17
C GLU A 469 9.97 -22.53 0.20
N TYR A 470 9.93 -21.75 1.29
CA TYR A 470 10.05 -22.26 2.65
C TYR A 470 8.85 -23.14 3.05
N VAL A 471 7.62 -22.69 2.76
CA VAL A 471 6.38 -23.42 3.04
C VAL A 471 6.36 -24.72 2.25
N THR A 472 6.62 -24.68 0.94
CA THR A 472 6.56 -25.86 0.08
C THR A 472 7.69 -26.86 0.35
N ASN A 473 8.94 -26.40 0.48
CA ASN A 473 10.10 -27.29 0.46
C ASN A 473 10.73 -27.57 1.83
N ARG A 474 10.40 -26.80 2.88
CA ARG A 474 11.01 -26.96 4.22
C ARG A 474 9.98 -27.28 5.31
N LEU A 475 8.84 -26.60 5.34
CA LEU A 475 7.81 -26.80 6.36
C LEU A 475 6.77 -27.87 5.99
N GLY A 476 6.46 -28.01 4.70
CA GLY A 476 5.51 -29.00 4.19
C GLY A 476 6.02 -30.43 4.32
N HIS A 477 5.14 -31.34 4.74
CA HIS A 477 5.37 -32.77 4.67
C HIS A 477 4.94 -33.30 3.29
N LYS A 478 5.50 -34.42 2.83
CA LYS A 478 5.25 -34.97 1.48
C LYS A 478 3.77 -35.29 1.21
N SER A 479 3.01 -35.58 2.26
CA SER A 479 1.58 -35.91 2.23
C SER A 479 0.67 -34.69 2.31
N ASP A 480 1.20 -33.53 2.69
CA ASP A 480 0.40 -32.30 2.84
C ASP A 480 -0.12 -31.85 1.46
N ILE A 481 -1.27 -31.20 1.44
CA ILE A 481 -1.87 -30.66 0.22
C ILE A 481 -1.33 -29.26 -0.04
N TRP A 482 -0.81 -29.04 -1.25
CA TRP A 482 -0.36 -27.76 -1.77
C TRP A 482 -1.37 -27.21 -2.78
N LEU A 483 -1.60 -25.90 -2.73
CA LEU A 483 -2.52 -25.18 -3.60
C LEU A 483 -1.85 -23.94 -4.19
N HIS A 484 -2.18 -23.63 -5.44
CA HIS A 484 -1.79 -22.40 -6.13
C HIS A 484 -2.75 -22.08 -7.29
N THR A 485 -2.89 -20.81 -7.63
CA THR A 485 -3.74 -20.40 -8.75
C THR A 485 -3.20 -20.91 -10.10
N LYS A 486 -4.10 -21.43 -10.94
CA LYS A 486 -3.71 -22.01 -12.24
C LYS A 486 -3.30 -20.91 -13.22
N ASP A 487 -2.07 -21.00 -13.74
CA ASP A 487 -1.49 -20.07 -14.73
C ASP A 487 -1.50 -18.59 -14.32
N ILE A 488 -1.74 -18.31 -13.04
CA ILE A 488 -1.86 -16.98 -12.47
C ILE A 488 -0.85 -16.88 -11.33
N PRO A 489 -0.05 -15.80 -11.25
CA PRO A 489 0.85 -15.60 -10.11
C PRO A 489 0.07 -15.42 -8.80
N GLY A 490 0.47 -16.17 -7.77
CA GLY A 490 -0.15 -16.11 -6.45
C GLY A 490 0.68 -16.75 -5.35
N SER A 491 0.13 -16.73 -4.14
CA SER A 491 0.72 -17.38 -2.97
C SER A 491 0.68 -18.90 -3.05
N HIS A 492 1.71 -19.55 -2.52
CA HIS A 492 1.63 -20.98 -2.21
C HIS A 492 0.87 -21.17 -0.90
N VAL A 493 -0.16 -22.00 -0.92
CA VAL A 493 -0.93 -22.38 0.27
C VAL A 493 -0.69 -23.86 0.56
N VAL A 494 -0.40 -24.20 1.81
CA VAL A 494 -0.23 -25.58 2.26
C VAL A 494 -1.20 -25.88 3.40
N ILE A 495 -2.00 -26.91 3.21
CA ILE A 495 -2.85 -27.49 4.25
C ILE A 495 -2.02 -28.53 5.01
N LYS A 496 -1.86 -28.37 6.33
CA LYS A 496 -1.14 -29.32 7.19
C LYS A 496 -2.00 -30.55 7.52
N SER A 497 -2.53 -31.19 6.49
CA SER A 497 -3.32 -32.42 6.55
C SER A 497 -3.10 -33.24 5.27
N ASN A 498 -3.17 -34.57 5.39
CA ASN A 498 -3.09 -35.51 4.27
C ASN A 498 -4.44 -35.81 3.61
N ASP A 499 -5.53 -35.56 4.33
CA ASP A 499 -6.91 -35.80 3.88
C ASP A 499 -7.82 -34.67 4.41
N PRO A 500 -7.74 -33.46 3.83
CA PRO A 500 -8.56 -32.34 4.26
C PRO A 500 -10.01 -32.53 3.85
N SER A 501 -10.93 -32.01 4.66
CA SER A 501 -12.35 -31.89 4.29
C SER A 501 -12.52 -31.03 3.03
N GLU A 502 -13.61 -31.23 2.29
CA GLU A 502 -13.92 -30.40 1.11
C GLU A 502 -14.03 -28.92 1.49
N GLU A 503 -14.57 -28.62 2.67
CA GLU A 503 -14.68 -27.27 3.22
C GLU A 503 -13.28 -26.64 3.42
N THR A 504 -12.37 -27.32 4.10
CA THR A 504 -10.99 -26.87 4.30
C THR A 504 -10.24 -26.67 2.98
N LEU A 505 -10.51 -27.51 1.98
CA LEU A 505 -9.95 -27.35 0.64
C LEU A 505 -10.45 -26.07 -0.04
N ILE A 506 -11.75 -25.77 0.06
CA ILE A 506 -12.37 -24.55 -0.49
C ILE A 506 -11.86 -23.31 0.24
N GLU A 507 -11.72 -23.35 1.56
CA GLU A 507 -11.16 -22.27 2.37
C GLU A 507 -9.70 -21.97 2.01
N ALA A 508 -8.88 -23.01 1.87
CA ALA A 508 -7.49 -22.88 1.42
C ALA A 508 -7.38 -22.35 -0.01
N ALA A 509 -8.27 -22.77 -0.91
CA ALA A 509 -8.31 -22.23 -2.27
C ALA A 509 -8.75 -20.76 -2.31
N ASN A 510 -9.67 -20.35 -1.43
CA ASN A 510 -10.02 -18.94 -1.26
C ASN A 510 -8.81 -18.10 -0.83
N LEU A 511 -7.98 -18.61 0.09
CA LEU A 511 -6.72 -17.96 0.46
C LEU A 511 -5.78 -17.84 -0.76
N ALA A 512 -5.60 -18.91 -1.53
CA ALA A 512 -4.76 -18.89 -2.73
C ALA A 512 -5.25 -17.87 -3.76
N ALA A 513 -6.56 -17.84 -4.01
CA ALA A 513 -7.18 -16.93 -4.97
C ALA A 513 -7.13 -15.47 -4.51
N PHE A 514 -7.33 -15.19 -3.22
CA PHE A 514 -7.27 -13.83 -2.68
C PHE A 514 -5.85 -13.25 -2.66
N TYR A 515 -4.84 -14.08 -2.36
CA TYR A 515 -3.43 -13.67 -2.44
C TYR A 515 -2.85 -13.92 -3.85
N SER A 516 -3.68 -13.77 -4.88
CA SER A 516 -3.28 -13.85 -6.29
C SER A 516 -3.64 -12.58 -7.07
N LYS A 517 -3.25 -12.55 -8.35
CA LYS A 517 -3.59 -11.43 -9.24
C LYS A 517 -5.09 -11.29 -9.45
N SER A 518 -5.82 -12.39 -9.28
CA SER A 518 -7.24 -12.52 -9.56
C SER A 518 -8.12 -12.28 -8.32
N LYS A 519 -7.63 -11.55 -7.31
CA LYS A 519 -8.36 -11.28 -6.07
C LYS A 519 -9.71 -10.59 -6.24
N ASN A 520 -9.89 -9.83 -7.33
CA ASN A 520 -11.13 -9.14 -7.67
C ASN A 520 -11.96 -9.90 -8.73
N SER A 521 -11.56 -11.10 -9.12
CA SER A 521 -12.27 -11.90 -10.11
C SER A 521 -13.40 -12.69 -9.45
N SER A 522 -14.53 -12.81 -10.14
CA SER A 522 -15.69 -13.57 -9.66
C SER A 522 -15.44 -15.07 -9.61
N THR A 523 -14.51 -15.60 -10.40
CA THR A 523 -14.20 -17.04 -10.43
C THR A 523 -12.73 -17.25 -10.74
N VAL A 524 -12.02 -17.94 -9.85
CA VAL A 524 -10.58 -18.18 -9.95
C VAL A 524 -10.29 -19.68 -9.93
N PRO A 525 -9.59 -20.22 -10.94
CA PRO A 525 -9.15 -21.61 -10.92
C PRO A 525 -7.93 -21.77 -10.00
N VAL A 526 -8.03 -22.70 -9.05
CA VAL A 526 -6.97 -23.06 -8.10
C VAL A 526 -6.64 -24.54 -8.29
N ASP A 527 -5.38 -24.83 -8.58
CA ASP A 527 -4.86 -26.18 -8.64
C ASP A 527 -4.43 -26.64 -7.26
N TYR A 528 -4.66 -27.91 -6.95
CA TYR A 528 -4.15 -28.55 -5.74
C TYR A 528 -3.59 -29.96 -6.03
N THR A 529 -2.55 -30.33 -5.29
CA THR A 529 -1.91 -31.65 -5.33
C THR A 529 -1.14 -31.91 -4.04
N GLN A 530 -0.64 -33.13 -3.82
CA GLN A 530 0.25 -33.40 -2.68
C GLN A 530 1.64 -32.80 -2.91
N ILE A 531 2.30 -32.31 -1.86
CA ILE A 531 3.64 -31.69 -1.96
C ILE A 531 4.67 -32.60 -2.64
N LYS A 532 4.57 -33.93 -2.52
CA LYS A 532 5.47 -34.87 -3.20
C LYS A 532 5.49 -34.73 -4.74
N HIS A 533 4.42 -34.18 -5.32
CA HIS A 533 4.25 -33.90 -6.75
C HIS A 533 4.78 -32.53 -7.17
N VAL A 534 5.14 -31.68 -6.20
CA VAL A 534 5.67 -30.34 -6.43
C VAL A 534 7.19 -30.38 -6.42
N LYS A 535 7.83 -29.90 -7.48
CA LYS A 535 9.29 -29.89 -7.64
C LYS A 535 9.79 -28.51 -8.05
N LYS A 536 10.93 -28.10 -7.48
CA LYS A 536 11.68 -26.92 -7.92
C LYS A 536 12.80 -27.36 -8.87
N PRO A 537 12.78 -26.94 -10.15
CA PRO A 537 13.88 -27.22 -11.08
C PRO A 537 15.19 -26.57 -10.63
N SER A 538 16.32 -27.26 -10.87
CA SER A 538 17.65 -26.74 -10.51
C SER A 538 17.96 -25.45 -11.27
N GLY A 539 18.45 -24.44 -10.55
CA GLY A 539 18.75 -23.11 -11.10
C GLY A 539 17.53 -22.23 -11.41
N ALA A 540 16.31 -22.68 -11.09
CA ALA A 540 15.12 -21.84 -11.17
C ALA A 540 15.13 -20.73 -10.10
N LYS A 541 14.45 -19.62 -10.41
CA LYS A 541 14.25 -18.53 -9.45
C LYS A 541 13.45 -19.02 -8.23
N PRO A 542 13.64 -18.41 -7.04
CA PRO A 542 12.81 -18.69 -5.88
C PRO A 542 11.32 -18.59 -6.20
N GLY A 543 10.48 -19.37 -5.53
CA GLY A 543 9.03 -19.44 -5.79
C GLY A 543 8.63 -20.29 -7.01
N PHE A 544 9.48 -20.42 -8.04
CA PHE A 544 9.14 -21.21 -9.23
C PHE A 544 9.08 -22.71 -8.93
N VAL A 545 7.91 -23.30 -9.19
CA VAL A 545 7.66 -24.73 -9.04
C VAL A 545 6.99 -25.31 -10.28
N THR A 546 7.22 -26.60 -10.51
CA THR A 546 6.50 -27.43 -11.47
C THR A 546 5.78 -28.52 -10.70
N TYR A 547 4.56 -28.84 -11.09
CA TYR A 547 3.72 -29.81 -10.39
C TYR A 547 2.98 -30.71 -11.37
N ASP A 548 2.71 -31.93 -10.92
CA ASP A 548 1.91 -32.93 -11.63
C ASP A 548 0.75 -33.46 -10.75
N ASN A 549 -0.11 -34.29 -11.34
CA ASN A 549 -1.22 -34.96 -10.66
C ASN A 549 -2.19 -34.02 -9.94
N GLN A 550 -2.39 -32.81 -10.49
CA GLN A 550 -3.24 -31.79 -9.91
C GLN A 550 -4.73 -32.00 -10.24
N LYS A 551 -5.57 -31.48 -9.35
CA LYS A 551 -6.99 -31.25 -9.58
C LYS A 551 -7.25 -29.74 -9.49
N THR A 552 -8.27 -29.25 -10.18
CA THR A 552 -8.62 -27.83 -10.19
C THR A 552 -9.98 -27.63 -9.51
N ILE A 553 -10.06 -26.64 -8.63
CA ILE A 553 -11.31 -26.13 -8.05
C ILE A 553 -11.50 -24.66 -8.41
N PHE A 554 -12.75 -24.22 -8.50
CA PHE A 554 -13.11 -22.86 -8.83
C PHE A 554 -13.70 -22.18 -7.60
N VAL A 555 -13.14 -21.03 -7.22
CA VAL A 555 -13.57 -20.28 -6.03
C VAL A 555 -13.76 -18.81 -6.36
N THR A 556 -14.60 -18.14 -5.57
CA THR A 556 -14.79 -16.69 -5.59
C THR A 556 -14.16 -16.10 -4.35
N PRO A 557 -13.08 -15.30 -4.46
CA PRO A 557 -12.39 -14.73 -3.31
C PRO A 557 -13.34 -13.93 -2.40
N ASP A 558 -13.48 -14.36 -1.15
CA ASP A 558 -14.26 -13.63 -0.13
C ASP A 558 -13.34 -13.07 0.96
N LYS A 559 -13.35 -11.74 1.08
CA LYS A 559 -12.58 -11.01 2.09
C LYS A 559 -13.07 -11.28 3.52
N ASN A 560 -14.37 -11.54 3.71
CA ASN A 560 -14.94 -11.81 5.02
C ASN A 560 -14.52 -13.18 5.54
N LEU A 561 -14.53 -14.20 4.67
CA LEU A 561 -14.02 -15.54 4.99
C LEU A 561 -12.57 -15.47 5.48
N ILE A 562 -11.70 -14.73 4.79
CA ILE A 562 -10.28 -14.65 5.14
C ILE A 562 -10.04 -13.98 6.49
N LYS A 563 -10.88 -13.01 6.88
CA LYS A 563 -10.83 -12.42 8.22
C LYS A 563 -11.15 -13.48 9.29
N LYS A 564 -12.16 -14.33 9.06
CA LYS A 564 -12.53 -15.40 10.00
C LYS A 564 -11.42 -16.43 10.16
N LEU A 565 -10.81 -16.88 9.05
CA LEU A 565 -9.72 -17.87 9.06
C LEU A 565 -8.44 -17.38 9.77
N LYS A 566 -8.35 -16.09 10.09
CA LYS A 566 -7.20 -15.48 10.74
C LYS A 566 -7.30 -15.52 12.27
N GLU A 567 -8.47 -15.80 12.81
CA GLU A 567 -8.69 -15.97 14.24
C GLU A 567 -8.19 -17.35 14.67
N GLU A 568 -7.41 -17.43 15.75
CA GLU A 568 -7.02 -18.71 16.32
C GLU A 568 -8.26 -19.41 16.90
N PRO A 569 -8.49 -20.70 16.59
CA PRO A 569 -9.58 -21.45 17.20
C PRO A 569 -9.35 -21.47 18.72
N SER A 570 -10.37 -21.04 19.45
CA SER A 570 -10.37 -20.90 20.92
C SER A 570 -10.37 -22.21 21.67
#